data_AF-A0A7L2P623-F1
#
_entry.id   AF-A0A7L2P623-F1
#
_cell.length_a   1.000
_cell.length_b   1.000
_cell.length_c   1.000
_cell.angle_alpha   90.00
_cell.angle_beta   90.00
_cell.angle_gamma   90.00
#
_symmetry.space_group_name_H-M   'P 1'
#
loop_
_entity.id
_entity.type
_entity.pdbx_description
1 polymer ?
#
loop_
_entity_poly.entity_id
_entity_poly.type
_entity_poly.pdbx_seq_one_letter_code
_entity_poly.pdbx_strand_id
1 'polypeptide(L)'
;QFLSLCAPLTQEHPEVLPFLSSRHLRAHPDFRGSAEFRNILGRLLRRVRGRGRKVYVYINELCTVLKARALRRRLPLRSLPGTDPCPHGAAHCPHGAAHCPHGAAHTPSQHPSAPSQHPSTPSQPPGAPSQPPGSSGDPSSDPSRTGRRSGGGSRRQIQHLEHLLRVYAAEIRRLQERELDLAELDSADSPYLQENRLKRRMMRIFRRLCQLKECSSLTGRVLEQRIRFRGTRYPEVNRSIERFINRPDAFPDYSDILREIRGASARHGLGLGRRQMENMAQEAFREVGNRLQERRHLDLVYNFGSLLTDQYRPGEE
;
A
#
# COMPACT_ATOMS: atom_id res chain seq x y z
N GLN A 1 -11.68 29.15 -32.49
CA GLN A 1 -10.36 29.64 -32.96
C GLN A 1 -9.28 28.55 -32.94
N PHE A 2 -8.86 28.03 -31.76
CA PHE A 2 -7.81 26.99 -31.70
C PHE A 2 -8.16 25.70 -32.46
N LEU A 3 -9.40 25.19 -32.31
CA LEU A 3 -9.87 24.00 -33.03
C LEU A 3 -9.87 24.20 -34.56
N SER A 4 -10.34 25.35 -35.05
CA SER A 4 -10.34 25.70 -36.47
C SER A 4 -8.93 25.77 -37.06
N LEU A 5 -7.94 26.20 -36.26
CA LEU A 5 -6.54 26.24 -36.67
C LEU A 5 -5.86 24.86 -36.64
N CYS A 6 -6.35 23.94 -35.80
CA CYS A 6 -5.87 22.55 -35.75
C CYS A 6 -6.50 21.68 -36.83
N ALA A 7 -7.75 21.96 -37.24
CA ALA A 7 -8.50 21.15 -38.20
C ALA A 7 -7.78 20.81 -39.52
N PRO A 8 -7.14 21.77 -40.24
CA PRO A 8 -6.39 21.43 -41.45
C PRO A 8 -5.06 20.69 -41.16
N LEU A 9 -4.56 20.74 -39.93
CA LEU A 9 -3.29 20.13 -39.52
C LEU A 9 -3.47 18.72 -38.93
N THR A 10 -4.70 18.31 -38.65
CA THR A 10 -5.05 16.99 -38.09
C THR A 10 -5.95 16.19 -39.03
N GLN A 11 -5.79 16.35 -40.35
CA GLN A 11 -6.62 15.67 -41.35
C GLN A 11 -6.49 14.14 -41.29
N GLU A 12 -5.32 13.63 -40.92
CA GLU A 12 -5.09 12.19 -40.75
C GLU A 12 -5.81 11.59 -39.53
N HIS A 13 -6.17 12.44 -38.54
CA HIS A 13 -6.84 12.04 -37.30
C HIS A 13 -7.95 13.02 -36.91
N PRO A 14 -9.09 13.01 -37.63
CA PRO A 14 -10.20 13.93 -37.37
C PRO A 14 -10.83 13.74 -35.98
N GLU A 15 -10.72 12.54 -35.38
CA GLU A 15 -11.22 12.20 -34.04
C GLU A 15 -10.61 13.03 -32.90
N VAL A 16 -9.47 13.70 -33.15
CA VAL A 16 -8.79 14.51 -32.14
C VAL A 16 -9.58 15.78 -31.77
N LEU A 17 -10.31 16.37 -32.72
CA LEU A 17 -11.11 17.57 -32.51
C LEU A 17 -12.34 17.35 -31.60
N PRO A 18 -13.18 16.32 -31.81
CA PRO A 18 -14.27 16.00 -30.89
C PRO A 18 -13.74 15.55 -29.53
N PHE A 19 -12.62 14.81 -29.47
CA PHE A 19 -11.97 14.46 -28.21
C PHE A 19 -11.55 15.69 -27.40
N LEU A 20 -10.87 16.65 -28.03
CA LEU A 20 -10.44 17.89 -27.38
C LEU A 20 -11.64 18.74 -26.92
N SER A 21 -12.72 18.76 -27.70
CA SER A 21 -13.98 19.44 -27.36
C SER A 21 -14.64 18.83 -26.12
N SER A 22 -14.72 17.49 -26.06
CA SER A 22 -15.22 16.76 -24.89
C SER A 22 -14.37 17.04 -23.64
N ARG A 23 -13.04 17.09 -23.78
CA ARG A 23 -12.12 17.45 -22.68
C ARG A 23 -12.32 18.87 -22.19
N HIS A 24 -12.58 19.82 -23.09
CA HIS A 24 -12.88 21.21 -22.71
C HIS A 24 -14.19 21.30 -21.94
N LEU A 25 -15.23 20.56 -22.34
CA LEU A 25 -16.52 20.55 -21.65
C LEU A 25 -16.42 19.97 -20.22
N ARG A 26 -15.53 19.00 -20.01
CA ARG A 26 -15.26 18.37 -18.70
C ARG A 26 -14.36 19.20 -17.77
N ALA A 27 -13.76 20.28 -18.28
CA ALA A 27 -12.95 21.20 -17.46
C ALA A 27 -13.83 22.09 -16.58
N HIS A 28 -13.33 22.48 -15.41
CA HIS A 28 -14.07 23.32 -14.47
C HIS A 28 -14.52 24.64 -15.14
N PRO A 29 -15.79 25.07 -14.98
CA PRO A 29 -16.29 26.30 -15.60
C PRO A 29 -15.46 27.54 -15.23
N ASP A 30 -15.08 27.70 -13.96
CA ASP A 30 -14.23 28.81 -13.52
C ASP A 30 -12.86 28.82 -14.20
N PHE A 31 -12.28 27.65 -14.43
CA PHE A 31 -11.01 27.53 -15.15
C PHE A 31 -11.19 27.91 -16.63
N ARG A 32 -12.28 27.46 -17.27
CA ARG A 32 -12.59 27.80 -18.67
C ARG A 32 -12.81 29.31 -18.88
N GLY A 33 -13.36 30.01 -17.88
CA GLY A 33 -13.51 31.47 -17.88
C GLY A 33 -12.27 32.25 -17.42
N SER A 34 -11.25 31.57 -16.87
CA SER A 34 -10.11 32.24 -16.23
C SER A 34 -9.16 32.95 -17.21
N ALA A 35 -8.46 33.97 -16.71
CA ALA A 35 -7.33 34.57 -17.44
C ALA A 35 -6.18 33.57 -17.67
N GLU A 36 -5.98 32.62 -16.75
CA GLU A 36 -4.99 31.54 -16.88
C GLU A 36 -5.24 30.71 -18.15
N PHE A 37 -6.47 30.27 -18.38
CA PHE A 37 -6.81 29.47 -19.55
C PHE A 37 -6.67 30.26 -20.86
N ARG A 38 -7.08 31.54 -20.87
CA ARG A 38 -6.90 32.44 -22.02
C ARG A 38 -5.42 32.63 -22.37
N ASN A 39 -4.55 32.79 -21.36
CA ASN A 39 -3.10 32.92 -21.56
C ASN A 39 -2.48 31.64 -22.14
N ILE A 40 -2.90 30.48 -21.65
CA ILE A 40 -2.46 29.17 -22.16
C ILE A 40 -2.89 28.99 -23.61
N LEU A 41 -4.17 29.25 -23.93
CA LEU A 41 -4.67 29.20 -25.31
C LEU A 41 -3.95 30.20 -26.22
N GLY A 42 -3.71 31.43 -25.77
CA GLY A 42 -2.98 32.44 -26.54
C GLY A 42 -1.51 32.04 -26.83
N ARG A 43 -0.85 31.35 -25.89
CA ARG A 43 0.48 30.77 -26.09
C ARG A 43 0.44 29.64 -27.12
N LEU A 44 -0.52 28.72 -27.00
CA LEU A 44 -0.66 27.58 -27.90
C LEU A 44 -1.04 28.02 -29.32
N LEU A 45 -1.95 28.98 -29.47
CA LEU A 45 -2.31 29.57 -30.77
C LEU A 45 -1.10 30.15 -31.51
N ARG A 46 -0.25 30.91 -30.81
CA ARG A 46 1.00 31.44 -31.40
C ARG A 46 1.97 30.33 -31.81
N ARG A 47 2.10 29.28 -30.98
CA ARG A 47 2.98 28.15 -31.27
C ARG A 47 2.50 27.31 -32.46
N VAL A 48 1.21 27.04 -32.59
CA VAL A 48 0.68 26.30 -33.73
C VAL A 48 0.84 27.11 -35.01
N ARG A 49 0.60 28.43 -34.97
CA ARG A 49 0.83 29.34 -36.12
C ARG A 49 2.30 29.39 -36.56
N GLY A 50 3.25 29.38 -35.62
CA GLY A 50 4.68 29.42 -35.95
C GLY A 50 5.29 28.06 -36.29
N ARG A 51 4.74 26.95 -35.77
CA ARG A 51 5.31 25.59 -35.90
C ARG A 51 4.21 24.52 -36.04
N GLY A 52 3.49 24.54 -37.15
CA GLY A 52 2.38 23.62 -37.42
C GLY A 52 2.73 22.12 -37.34
N ARG A 53 3.99 21.73 -37.64
CA ARG A 53 4.47 20.33 -37.57
C ARG A 53 4.37 19.70 -36.17
N LYS A 54 4.27 20.50 -35.10
CA LYS A 54 4.16 20.02 -33.71
C LYS A 54 2.74 20.13 -33.15
N VAL A 55 1.72 20.21 -34.01
CA VAL A 55 0.32 20.40 -33.61
C VAL A 55 -0.14 19.39 -32.55
N TYR A 56 0.20 18.10 -32.69
CA TYR A 56 -0.18 17.07 -31.72
C TYR A 56 0.45 17.26 -30.34
N VAL A 57 1.67 17.82 -30.27
CA VAL A 57 2.31 18.16 -28.99
C VAL A 57 1.55 19.28 -28.29
N TYR A 58 1.11 20.29 -29.04
CA TYR A 58 0.34 21.42 -28.52
C TYR A 58 -1.08 21.02 -28.11
N ILE A 59 -1.70 20.10 -28.86
CA ILE A 59 -2.98 19.48 -28.49
C ILE A 59 -2.80 18.67 -27.20
N ASN A 60 -1.73 17.89 -27.07
CA ASN A 60 -1.48 17.11 -25.87
C ASN A 60 -1.18 17.99 -24.64
N GLU A 61 -0.43 19.09 -24.81
CA GLU A 61 -0.23 20.12 -23.78
C GLU A 61 -1.58 20.67 -23.29
N LEU A 62 -2.48 21.00 -24.21
CA LEU A 62 -3.83 21.48 -23.88
C LEU A 62 -4.67 20.40 -23.18
N CYS A 63 -4.65 19.17 -23.68
CA CYS A 63 -5.34 18.02 -23.07
C CYS A 63 -4.87 17.78 -21.63
N THR A 64 -3.57 17.90 -21.38
CA THR A 64 -2.98 17.70 -20.05
C THR A 64 -3.46 18.78 -19.07
N VAL A 65 -3.46 20.05 -19.50
CA VAL A 65 -3.98 21.16 -18.70
C VAL A 65 -5.46 21.00 -18.39
N LEU A 66 -6.27 20.65 -19.39
CA LEU A 66 -7.71 20.42 -19.23
C LEU A 66 -8.00 19.23 -18.31
N LYS A 67 -7.19 18.16 -18.39
CA LYS A 67 -7.30 16.97 -17.51
C LYS A 67 -6.95 17.30 -16.07
N ALA A 68 -5.92 18.13 -15.84
CA ALA A 68 -5.50 18.54 -14.50
C ALA A 68 -6.56 19.40 -13.80
N ARG A 69 -7.32 20.20 -14.57
CA ARG A 69 -8.40 21.08 -14.10
C ARG A 69 -9.79 20.55 -14.46
N ALA A 70 -9.90 19.26 -14.73
CA ALA A 70 -11.18 18.59 -14.96
C ALA A 70 -11.99 18.55 -13.68
N LEU A 71 -13.31 18.62 -13.79
CA LEU A 71 -14.20 18.26 -12.69
C LEU A 71 -13.88 16.83 -12.29
N ARG A 72 -13.10 16.65 -11.22
CA ARG A 72 -13.05 15.39 -10.51
C ARG A 72 -14.45 15.22 -9.94
N ARG A 73 -15.30 14.44 -10.62
CA ARG A 73 -16.45 13.80 -9.97
C ARG A 73 -15.88 12.93 -8.84
N ARG A 74 -15.58 13.55 -7.70
CA ARG A 74 -15.70 12.85 -6.42
C ARG A 74 -17.20 12.62 -6.32
N LEU A 75 -17.64 11.38 -6.52
CA LEU A 75 -18.95 10.97 -6.02
C LEU A 75 -18.98 11.42 -4.55
N PRO A 76 -19.94 12.24 -4.13
CA PRO A 76 -20.19 12.42 -2.71
C PRO A 76 -20.56 11.04 -2.20
N LEU A 77 -19.73 10.47 -1.31
CA LEU A 77 -20.18 9.37 -0.46
C LEU A 77 -21.30 9.97 0.39
N ARG A 78 -22.55 9.67 0.01
CA ARG A 78 -23.73 9.97 0.82
C ARG A 78 -23.55 9.25 2.15
N SER A 79 -23.39 10.02 3.22
CA SER A 79 -23.50 9.51 4.59
C SER A 79 -24.88 8.86 4.73
N LEU A 80 -24.89 7.59 5.11
CA LEU A 80 -26.12 6.90 5.49
C LEU A 80 -26.59 7.46 6.84
N PRO A 81 -27.90 7.67 7.03
CA PRO A 81 -28.46 8.03 8.31
C PRO A 81 -28.57 6.77 9.18
N GLY A 82 -28.26 6.90 10.47
CA GLY A 82 -28.55 5.86 11.45
C GLY A 82 -27.42 5.66 12.45
N THR A 83 -27.46 6.44 13.52
CA THR A 83 -27.30 5.95 14.90
C THR A 83 -27.73 7.09 15.81
N ASP A 84 -28.92 6.94 16.38
CA ASP A 84 -29.37 7.74 17.52
C ASP A 84 -28.38 7.59 18.68
N PRO A 85 -28.10 8.66 19.42
CA PRO A 85 -27.81 8.57 20.84
C PRO A 85 -28.91 9.27 21.64
N CYS A 86 -29.49 8.55 22.60
CA CYS A 86 -30.48 9.09 23.54
C CYS A 86 -29.91 10.22 24.41
N PRO A 87 -30.75 11.15 24.92
CA PRO A 87 -30.30 12.37 25.57
C PRO A 87 -30.37 12.32 27.10
N HIS A 88 -29.27 12.70 27.74
CA HIS A 88 -29.16 13.41 29.02
C HIS A 88 -27.74 14.01 29.00
N GLY A 89 -27.41 15.27 29.27
CA GLY A 89 -28.05 16.41 29.91
C GLY A 89 -26.89 17.25 30.44
N ALA A 90 -26.96 18.57 30.26
CA ALA A 90 -26.12 19.63 30.88
C ALA A 90 -24.73 19.94 30.27
N ALA A 91 -24.66 21.13 29.65
CA ALA A 91 -23.91 22.32 30.13
C ALA A 91 -22.96 22.98 29.10
N HIS A 92 -23.43 24.13 28.61
CA HIS A 92 -22.72 25.41 28.41
C HIS A 92 -21.45 25.53 27.53
N CYS A 93 -21.70 26.09 26.33
CA CYS A 93 -21.00 27.12 25.51
C CYS A 93 -20.05 28.13 26.21
N PRO A 94 -19.35 29.06 25.50
CA PRO A 94 -18.88 29.14 24.08
C PRO A 94 -17.49 29.85 23.89
N HIS A 95 -17.17 30.16 22.61
CA HIS A 95 -16.16 31.10 22.05
C HIS A 95 -14.78 30.48 21.72
N GLY A 96 -14.13 30.76 20.58
CA GLY A 96 -14.42 31.64 19.45
C GLY A 96 -13.21 31.63 18.48
N ALA A 97 -13.52 31.63 17.18
CA ALA A 97 -12.79 32.16 16.02
C ALA A 97 -11.24 32.19 15.90
N ALA A 98 -10.80 31.79 14.70
CA ALA A 98 -9.89 32.51 13.80
C ALA A 98 -8.44 31.99 13.57
N HIS A 99 -8.22 31.61 12.30
CA HIS A 99 -7.10 31.97 11.41
C HIS A 99 -5.63 31.64 11.76
N CYS A 100 -5.05 30.74 10.95
CA CYS A 100 -3.62 30.70 10.51
C CYS A 100 -3.29 31.93 9.61
N PRO A 101 -2.03 32.25 9.15
CA PRO A 101 -0.80 31.42 9.01
C PRO A 101 0.60 32.14 9.10
N HIS A 102 1.69 31.40 8.77
CA HIS A 102 3.09 31.80 8.40
C HIS A 102 4.00 32.38 9.51
N GLY A 103 5.32 32.14 9.62
CA GLY A 103 6.35 31.38 8.88
C GLY A 103 7.76 31.90 9.28
N ALA A 104 8.78 31.01 9.37
CA ALA A 104 10.26 31.20 9.26
C ALA A 104 10.96 32.35 10.04
N ALA A 105 12.21 32.31 10.54
CA ALA A 105 13.37 31.41 10.61
C ALA A 105 14.38 32.05 11.60
N HIS A 106 15.41 31.30 12.00
CA HIS A 106 16.82 31.69 12.26
C HIS A 106 17.46 31.01 13.50
N THR A 107 18.47 30.21 13.18
CA THR A 107 19.50 29.54 14.02
C THR A 107 20.64 30.54 14.35
N PRO A 108 21.85 30.20 14.90
CA PRO A 108 22.39 28.90 15.37
C PRO A 108 23.26 28.95 16.68
N SER A 109 23.71 27.74 17.07
CA SER A 109 25.10 27.40 17.43
C SER A 109 25.57 27.28 18.90
N GLN A 110 26.10 26.07 19.17
CA GLN A 110 27.38 25.72 19.82
C GLN A 110 27.42 25.31 21.32
N HIS A 111 27.66 24.01 21.50
CA HIS A 111 28.47 23.31 22.52
C HIS A 111 29.80 24.04 22.86
N PRO A 112 30.57 23.71 23.95
CA PRO A 112 30.85 22.32 24.38
C PRO A 112 31.22 22.04 25.87
N SER A 113 31.47 20.75 26.13
CA SER A 113 32.47 20.14 27.07
C SER A 113 32.17 19.93 28.58
N ALA A 114 32.40 18.67 28.99
CA ALA A 114 32.56 18.09 30.34
C ALA A 114 34.00 18.37 30.90
N PRO A 115 34.55 17.80 32.03
CA PRO A 115 34.14 16.60 32.80
C PRO A 115 34.42 16.54 34.34
N SER A 116 34.10 15.36 34.91
CA SER A 116 34.74 14.64 36.03
C SER A 116 34.50 15.03 37.50
N GLN A 117 34.13 14.04 38.34
CA GLN A 117 35.03 13.39 39.32
C GLN A 117 34.35 12.21 40.09
N HIS A 118 35.02 11.06 40.12
CA HIS A 118 34.91 9.94 41.09
C HIS A 118 35.69 10.29 42.38
N PRO A 119 35.58 9.57 43.53
CA PRO A 119 36.19 8.24 43.81
C PRO A 119 35.29 7.34 44.72
N SER A 120 35.54 6.09 45.15
CA SER A 120 36.49 4.99 44.89
C SER A 120 35.95 3.72 45.61
N THR A 121 36.41 2.57 45.13
CA THR A 121 36.31 1.13 45.54
C THR A 121 37.01 0.82 46.90
N PRO A 122 37.11 -0.43 47.49
CA PRO A 122 37.16 -1.78 46.85
C PRO A 122 36.69 -3.08 47.59
N SER A 123 36.49 -4.13 46.77
CA SER A 123 36.92 -5.57 46.85
C SER A 123 36.51 -6.61 47.94
N GLN A 124 35.71 -7.60 47.49
CA GLN A 124 35.83 -9.10 47.51
C GLN A 124 35.68 -10.01 48.78
N PRO A 125 35.26 -11.31 48.61
CA PRO A 125 34.63 -12.23 49.60
C PRO A 125 35.60 -13.35 50.09
N PRO A 126 35.24 -14.39 50.93
CA PRO A 126 34.37 -15.56 50.60
C PRO A 126 33.67 -16.28 51.80
N GLY A 127 32.87 -17.34 51.54
CA GLY A 127 32.61 -18.43 52.52
C GLY A 127 31.16 -18.93 52.69
N ALA A 128 30.83 -20.10 52.13
CA ALA A 128 29.74 -21.00 52.57
C ALA A 128 30.22 -21.90 53.75
N PRO A 129 29.47 -22.84 54.39
CA PRO A 129 28.16 -23.44 54.06
C PRO A 129 27.20 -23.68 55.28
N SER A 130 25.97 -24.17 55.05
CA SER A 130 25.26 -25.20 55.87
C SER A 130 23.83 -25.47 55.35
N GLN A 131 23.40 -26.72 55.51
CA GLN A 131 22.35 -27.48 54.79
C GLN A 131 21.00 -27.61 55.56
N PRO A 132 19.95 -28.28 55.00
CA PRO A 132 18.49 -28.16 55.30
C PRO A 132 17.98 -29.25 56.29
N PRO A 133 16.65 -29.47 56.55
CA PRO A 133 15.69 -30.19 55.66
C PRO A 133 14.21 -29.70 55.76
N GLY A 134 13.32 -30.00 54.79
CA GLY A 134 12.27 -31.06 54.86
C GLY A 134 10.96 -30.53 55.49
N SER A 135 9.71 -30.84 55.12
CA SER A 135 9.11 -31.90 54.31
C SER A 135 7.59 -31.60 54.13
N SER A 136 7.02 -32.04 53.00
CA SER A 136 5.65 -32.58 52.76
C SER A 136 4.37 -31.86 53.22
N GLY A 137 3.41 -31.77 52.27
CA GLY A 137 1.98 -31.56 52.56
C GLY A 137 1.12 -31.24 51.34
N ASP A 138 0.70 -32.27 50.59
CA ASP A 138 -0.55 -32.29 49.79
C ASP A 138 -1.42 -33.39 50.44
N PRO A 139 -2.76 -33.27 50.56
CA PRO A 139 -3.63 -33.66 49.45
C PRO A 139 -5.00 -32.92 49.34
N SER A 140 -5.44 -32.76 48.09
CA SER A 140 -6.79 -33.11 47.57
C SER A 140 -8.06 -32.42 48.10
N SER A 141 -8.79 -31.72 47.21
CA SER A 141 -10.17 -32.12 46.81
C SER A 141 -10.80 -31.21 45.74
N ASP A 142 -11.13 -31.87 44.63
CA ASP A 142 -12.22 -31.63 43.66
C ASP A 142 -11.90 -30.95 42.29
N PRO A 143 -11.83 -31.77 41.22
CA PRO A 143 -11.70 -31.35 39.82
C PRO A 143 -13.02 -31.54 39.06
N SER A 144 -13.92 -30.55 39.01
CA SER A 144 -14.99 -30.57 37.99
C SER A 144 -15.73 -29.24 37.82
N ARG A 145 -15.14 -28.32 37.05
CA ARG A 145 -15.95 -27.41 36.21
C ARG A 145 -15.51 -27.51 34.76
N THR A 146 -16.00 -28.59 34.15
CA THR A 146 -16.19 -28.73 32.71
C THR A 146 -16.80 -27.45 32.14
N GLY A 147 -16.00 -26.73 31.37
CA GLY A 147 -16.43 -25.48 30.77
C GLY A 147 -15.29 -24.60 30.28
N ARG A 148 -14.23 -25.18 29.69
CA ARG A 148 -13.48 -24.45 28.66
C ARG A 148 -14.49 -24.17 27.55
N ARG A 149 -15.22 -23.06 27.65
CA ARG A 149 -15.98 -22.50 26.53
C ARG A 149 -14.94 -22.33 25.44
N SER A 150 -15.02 -23.20 24.45
CA SER A 150 -14.13 -23.23 23.29
C SER A 150 -13.98 -21.79 22.78
N GLY A 151 -12.75 -21.29 22.71
CA GLY A 151 -12.44 -19.92 22.28
C GLY A 151 -12.87 -19.58 20.84
N GLY A 152 -13.38 -20.58 20.10
CA GLY A 152 -13.89 -20.43 18.76
C GLY A 152 -15.26 -19.75 18.68
N GLY A 153 -15.47 -19.02 17.59
CA GLY A 153 -16.74 -18.38 17.27
C GLY A 153 -17.93 -19.33 17.23
N SER A 154 -19.15 -18.79 17.39
CA SER A 154 -20.38 -19.59 17.32
C SER A 154 -20.42 -20.44 16.04
N ARG A 155 -20.60 -21.75 16.18
CA ARG A 155 -20.63 -22.71 15.05
C ARG A 155 -21.63 -22.30 13.97
N ARG A 156 -22.78 -21.74 14.36
CA ARG A 156 -23.80 -21.21 13.44
C ARG A 156 -23.27 -20.00 12.65
N GLN A 157 -22.54 -19.10 13.30
CA GLN A 157 -21.91 -17.95 12.65
C GLN A 157 -20.86 -18.39 11.63
N ILE A 158 -20.03 -19.39 11.98
CA ILE A 158 -19.02 -19.94 11.07
C ILE A 158 -19.69 -20.53 9.83
N GLN A 159 -20.71 -21.36 10.00
CA GLN A 159 -21.47 -21.97 8.90
C GLN A 159 -22.13 -20.91 8.00
N HIS A 160 -22.71 -19.86 8.59
CA HIS A 160 -23.30 -18.76 7.84
C HIS A 160 -22.26 -18.02 6.99
N LEU A 161 -21.10 -17.70 7.56
CA LEU A 161 -20.02 -17.02 6.84
C LEU A 161 -19.43 -17.89 5.73
N GLU A 162 -19.30 -19.21 5.94
CA GLU A 162 -18.87 -20.17 4.91
C GLU A 162 -19.88 -20.29 3.77
N HIS A 163 -21.17 -20.30 4.09
CA HIS A 163 -22.23 -20.25 3.09
C HIS A 163 -22.17 -18.94 2.29
N LEU A 164 -21.99 -17.80 2.97
CA LEU A 164 -21.88 -16.50 2.32
C LEU A 164 -20.65 -16.41 1.40
N LEU A 165 -19.52 -17.03 1.77
CA LEU A 165 -18.36 -17.17 0.87
C LEU A 165 -18.71 -17.93 -0.40
N ARG A 166 -19.46 -19.04 -0.30
CA ARG A 166 -19.90 -19.81 -1.47
C ARG A 166 -20.82 -19.00 -2.38
N VAL A 167 -21.76 -18.25 -1.81
CA VAL A 167 -22.66 -17.36 -2.55
C VAL A 167 -21.86 -16.28 -3.29
N TYR A 168 -20.91 -15.63 -2.62
CA TYR A 168 -20.06 -14.62 -3.26
C TYR A 168 -19.15 -15.21 -4.33
N ALA A 169 -18.60 -16.40 -4.14
CA ALA A 169 -17.81 -17.07 -5.16
C ALA A 169 -18.63 -17.39 -6.41
N ALA A 170 -19.88 -17.84 -6.26
CA ALA A 170 -20.77 -18.09 -7.39
C ALA A 170 -21.13 -16.81 -8.14
N GLU A 171 -21.45 -15.72 -7.42
CA GLU A 171 -21.77 -14.44 -8.06
C GLU A 171 -20.56 -13.80 -8.75
N ILE A 172 -19.35 -13.96 -8.18
CA ILE A 172 -18.11 -13.52 -8.84
C ILE A 172 -17.92 -14.25 -10.16
N ARG A 173 -18.13 -15.58 -10.22
CA ARG A 173 -18.03 -16.33 -11.48
C ARG A 173 -19.04 -15.83 -12.52
N ARG A 174 -20.30 -15.64 -12.11
CA ARG A 174 -21.35 -15.10 -12.98
C ARG A 174 -21.01 -13.72 -13.54
N LEU A 175 -20.39 -12.85 -12.73
CA LEU A 175 -19.95 -11.52 -13.17
C LEU A 175 -18.72 -11.57 -14.09
N GLN A 176 -17.84 -12.56 -13.92
CA GLN A 176 -16.66 -12.78 -14.77
C GLN A 176 -17.03 -13.30 -16.17
N GLU A 177 -18.10 -14.08 -16.27
CA GLU A 177 -18.65 -14.59 -17.54
C GLU A 177 -19.49 -13.55 -18.31
N ARG A 178 -19.91 -12.46 -17.64
CA ARG A 178 -20.76 -11.43 -18.27
C ARG A 178 -19.93 -10.56 -19.22
N GLU A 179 -20.38 -10.48 -20.46
CA GLU A 179 -19.87 -9.54 -21.45
C GLU A 179 -20.26 -8.10 -21.07
N LEU A 180 -19.33 -7.15 -21.25
CA LEU A 180 -19.55 -5.73 -21.01
C LEU A 180 -19.67 -5.00 -22.34
N ASP A 181 -20.73 -4.20 -22.49
CA ASP A 181 -20.84 -3.27 -23.60
C ASP A 181 -20.05 -1.96 -23.34
N LEU A 182 -19.95 -1.11 -24.37
CA LEU A 182 -19.20 0.15 -24.28
C LEU A 182 -19.82 1.16 -23.30
N ALA A 183 -21.14 1.11 -23.09
CA ALA A 183 -21.82 2.02 -22.16
C ALA A 183 -21.60 1.59 -20.70
N GLU A 184 -21.60 0.27 -20.46
CA GLU A 184 -21.34 -0.35 -19.17
C GLU A 184 -19.88 -0.12 -18.72
N LEU A 185 -18.91 -0.04 -19.64
CA LEU A 185 -17.53 0.31 -19.29
C LEU A 185 -17.41 1.67 -18.58
N ASP A 186 -18.26 2.64 -18.92
CA ASP A 186 -18.30 3.97 -18.30
C ASP A 186 -19.24 4.02 -17.07
N SER A 187 -19.94 2.93 -16.75
CA SER A 187 -20.86 2.84 -15.61
C SER A 187 -20.13 2.59 -14.29
N ALA A 188 -20.53 3.31 -13.23
CA ALA A 188 -20.06 3.07 -11.87
C ALA A 188 -20.56 1.74 -11.28
N ASP A 189 -21.60 1.17 -11.89
CA ASP A 189 -22.20 -0.12 -11.54
C ASP A 189 -21.94 -1.17 -12.62
N SER A 190 -20.84 -1.04 -13.35
CA SER A 190 -20.39 -2.07 -14.30
C SER A 190 -20.17 -3.43 -13.61
N PRO A 191 -20.42 -4.56 -14.30
CA PRO A 191 -20.17 -5.90 -13.76
C PRO A 191 -18.74 -6.06 -13.21
N TYR A 192 -17.75 -5.47 -13.88
CA TYR A 192 -16.35 -5.45 -13.46
C TYR A 192 -16.13 -4.76 -12.09
N LEU A 193 -16.76 -3.60 -11.87
CA LEU A 193 -16.66 -2.90 -10.59
C LEU A 193 -17.44 -3.64 -9.49
N GLN A 194 -18.58 -4.26 -9.83
CA GLN A 194 -19.32 -5.12 -8.90
C GLN A 194 -18.49 -6.31 -8.44
N GLU A 195 -17.80 -6.99 -9.36
CA GLU A 195 -16.89 -8.11 -9.08
C GLU A 195 -15.82 -7.70 -8.05
N ASN A 196 -15.17 -6.56 -8.26
CA ASN A 196 -14.17 -6.02 -7.33
C ASN A 196 -14.77 -5.72 -5.94
N ARG A 197 -15.97 -5.15 -5.88
CA ARG A 197 -16.66 -4.88 -4.60
C ARG A 197 -16.97 -6.18 -3.85
N LEU A 198 -17.39 -7.24 -4.55
CA LEU A 198 -17.63 -8.56 -3.98
C LEU A 198 -16.34 -9.23 -3.51
N LYS A 199 -15.26 -9.22 -4.31
CA LYS A 199 -13.94 -9.73 -3.90
C LYS A 199 -13.43 -9.07 -2.61
N ARG A 200 -13.60 -7.75 -2.46
CA ARG A 200 -13.25 -7.04 -1.21
C ARG A 200 -14.11 -7.45 -0.02
N ARG A 201 -15.42 -7.69 -0.22
CA ARG A 201 -16.32 -8.21 0.83
C ARG A 201 -15.94 -9.63 1.22
N MET A 202 -15.65 -10.48 0.24
CA MET A 202 -15.19 -11.86 0.41
C MET A 202 -13.94 -11.93 1.29
N MET A 203 -12.93 -11.09 1.04
CA MET A 203 -11.73 -11.04 1.88
C MET A 203 -11.99 -10.58 3.31
N ARG A 204 -12.98 -9.72 3.55
CA ARG A 204 -13.39 -9.33 4.93
C ARG A 204 -14.02 -10.51 5.67
N ILE A 205 -14.87 -11.28 4.99
CA ILE A 205 -15.47 -12.49 5.55
C ILE A 205 -14.39 -13.53 5.84
N PHE A 206 -13.46 -13.76 4.91
CA PHE A 206 -12.34 -14.68 5.10
C PHE A 206 -11.51 -14.33 6.35
N ARG A 207 -11.10 -13.07 6.51
CA ARG A 207 -10.37 -12.63 7.72
C ARG A 207 -11.18 -12.86 9.00
N ARG A 208 -12.50 -12.60 8.96
CA ARG A 208 -13.37 -12.86 10.11
C ARG A 208 -13.48 -14.35 10.42
N LEU A 209 -13.55 -15.21 9.40
CA LEU A 209 -13.54 -16.67 9.57
C LEU A 209 -12.22 -17.15 10.18
N CYS A 210 -11.06 -16.65 9.72
CA CYS A 210 -9.76 -16.96 10.32
C CYS A 210 -9.74 -16.60 11.82
N GLN A 211 -10.25 -15.43 12.19
CA GLN A 211 -10.37 -15.01 13.59
C GLN A 211 -11.26 -15.95 14.41
N LEU A 212 -12.45 -16.30 13.90
CA LEU A 212 -13.40 -17.17 14.60
C LEU A 212 -12.91 -18.62 14.72
N LYS A 213 -12.05 -19.07 13.80
CA LYS A 213 -11.44 -20.40 13.79
C LYS A 213 -10.06 -20.43 14.47
N GLU A 214 -9.57 -19.30 15.00
CA GLU A 214 -8.23 -19.16 15.59
C GLU A 214 -7.09 -19.62 14.64
N CYS A 215 -7.23 -19.32 13.34
CA CYS A 215 -6.28 -19.69 12.31
C CYS A 215 -5.59 -18.45 11.71
N SER A 216 -4.41 -18.65 11.12
CA SER A 216 -3.72 -17.60 10.37
C SER A 216 -4.53 -17.12 9.16
N SER A 217 -4.37 -15.85 8.77
CA SER A 217 -4.96 -15.29 7.55
C SER A 217 -4.08 -15.50 6.30
N LEU A 218 -3.04 -16.33 6.41
CA LEU A 218 -2.18 -16.70 5.28
C LEU A 218 -2.98 -17.53 4.28
N THR A 219 -2.78 -17.25 3.00
CA THR A 219 -3.51 -17.86 1.89
C THR A 219 -2.68 -18.89 1.14
N GLY A 220 -1.40 -19.04 1.49
CA GLY A 220 -0.47 -19.94 0.80
C GLY A 220 0.13 -19.32 -0.46
N ARG A 221 0.05 -18.00 -0.62
CA ARG A 221 0.59 -17.30 -1.78
C ARG A 221 2.11 -17.36 -1.83
N VAL A 222 2.66 -17.31 -3.04
CA VAL A 222 4.11 -17.30 -3.24
C VAL A 222 4.75 -16.06 -2.62
N LEU A 223 4.05 -14.91 -2.59
CA LEU A 223 4.52 -13.72 -1.88
C LEU A 223 4.67 -13.89 -0.37
N GLU A 224 3.97 -14.85 0.24
CA GLU A 224 4.05 -15.15 1.67
C GLU A 224 5.29 -16.02 2.00
N GLN A 225 5.90 -16.64 0.99
CA GLN A 225 7.09 -17.48 1.18
C GLN A 225 8.32 -16.63 1.52
N ARG A 226 8.99 -17.01 2.60
CA ARG A 226 10.18 -16.33 3.12
C ARG A 226 11.37 -16.59 2.20
N ILE A 227 11.94 -15.53 1.66
CA ILE A 227 13.20 -15.58 0.91
C ILE A 227 14.35 -15.65 1.93
N ARG A 228 15.12 -16.74 1.90
CA ARG A 228 16.36 -16.85 2.70
C ARG A 228 17.49 -16.13 1.99
N PHE A 229 18.33 -15.39 2.72
CA PHE A 229 19.48 -14.72 2.13
C PHE A 229 20.78 -15.16 2.81
N ARG A 230 21.74 -15.65 2.02
CA ARG A 230 23.06 -16.14 2.46
C ARG A 230 24.19 -15.66 1.54
N GLY A 231 24.02 -14.50 0.90
CA GLY A 231 24.97 -13.99 -0.09
C GLY A 231 26.29 -13.49 0.48
N THR A 232 26.37 -13.24 1.80
CA THR A 232 27.60 -12.73 2.43
C THR A 232 28.20 -13.74 3.42
N ARG A 233 29.50 -13.57 3.72
CA ARG A 233 30.19 -14.36 4.75
C ARG A 233 29.79 -14.00 6.19
N TYR A 234 29.02 -12.93 6.38
CA TYR A 234 28.67 -12.39 7.69
C TYR A 234 27.20 -12.73 8.01
N PRO A 235 26.93 -13.67 8.94
CA PRO A 235 25.57 -14.06 9.29
C PRO A 235 24.70 -12.90 9.80
N GLU A 236 25.31 -11.90 10.45
CA GLU A 236 24.66 -10.71 10.99
C GLU A 236 24.04 -9.87 9.87
N VAL A 237 24.83 -9.65 8.82
CA VAL A 237 24.41 -8.95 7.60
C VAL A 237 23.31 -9.74 6.90
N ASN A 238 23.51 -11.05 6.75
CA ASN A 238 22.53 -11.94 6.14
C ASN A 238 21.17 -11.87 6.84
N ARG A 239 21.16 -11.94 8.18
CA ARG A 239 19.94 -11.82 9.00
C ARG A 239 19.31 -10.42 8.92
N SER A 240 20.08 -9.35 8.71
CA SER A 240 19.52 -7.99 8.54
C SER A 240 18.81 -7.86 7.19
N ILE A 241 19.49 -8.25 6.11
CA ILE A 241 18.94 -8.22 4.74
C ILE A 241 17.72 -9.14 4.66
N GLU A 242 17.81 -10.38 5.19
CA GLU A 242 16.70 -11.32 5.18
C GLU A 242 15.46 -10.78 5.91
N ARG A 243 15.64 -10.12 7.05
CA ARG A 243 14.50 -9.48 7.75
C ARG A 243 13.93 -8.32 6.96
N PHE A 244 14.77 -7.56 6.25
CA PHE A 244 14.33 -6.40 5.46
C PHE A 244 13.49 -6.82 4.25
N ILE A 245 13.95 -7.79 3.47
CA ILE A 245 13.32 -8.22 2.20
C ILE A 245 12.02 -8.98 2.39
N ASN A 246 11.79 -9.55 3.59
CA ASN A 246 10.59 -10.32 3.93
C ASN A 246 9.51 -9.48 4.63
N ARG A 247 9.66 -8.15 4.69
CA ARG A 247 8.58 -7.25 5.13
C ARG A 247 7.48 -7.17 4.05
N PRO A 248 6.21 -6.92 4.44
CA PRO A 248 5.14 -6.71 3.48
C PRO A 248 5.46 -5.52 2.57
N ASP A 249 5.22 -5.69 1.26
CA ASP A 249 5.46 -4.70 0.21
C ASP A 249 6.90 -4.16 0.10
N ALA A 250 7.89 -4.83 0.69
CA ALA A 250 9.28 -4.43 0.59
C ALA A 250 9.85 -4.72 -0.81
N PHE A 251 10.40 -3.68 -1.43
CA PHE A 251 11.22 -3.78 -2.63
C PHE A 251 12.40 -2.81 -2.49
N PRO A 252 13.54 -3.27 -1.91
CA PRO A 252 14.70 -2.42 -1.67
C PRO A 252 15.22 -1.78 -2.95
N ASP A 253 15.73 -0.56 -2.82
CA ASP A 253 16.74 -0.05 -3.73
C ASP A 253 18.17 -0.43 -3.25
N TYR A 254 19.20 -0.03 -4.01
CA TYR A 254 20.59 -0.26 -3.64
C TYR A 254 20.96 0.44 -2.31
N SER A 255 20.43 1.64 -2.09
CA SER A 255 20.73 2.46 -0.91
C SER A 255 20.16 1.83 0.36
N ASP A 256 18.99 1.20 0.28
CA ASP A 256 18.36 0.46 1.36
C ASP A 256 19.22 -0.73 1.79
N ILE A 257 19.71 -1.52 0.83
CA ILE A 257 20.60 -2.66 1.10
C ILE A 257 21.93 -2.19 1.70
N LEU A 258 22.52 -1.13 1.15
CA LEU A 258 23.75 -0.54 1.69
C LEU A 258 23.55 -0.01 3.12
N ARG A 259 22.40 0.60 3.41
CA ARG A 259 22.04 1.07 4.76
C ARG A 259 21.91 -0.09 5.73
N GLU A 260 21.28 -1.20 5.32
CA GLU A 260 21.17 -2.41 6.15
C GLU A 260 22.54 -3.02 6.44
N ILE A 261 23.45 -3.07 5.45
CA ILE A 261 24.83 -3.58 5.64
C ILE A 261 25.63 -2.67 6.58
N ARG A 262 25.59 -1.34 6.36
CA ARG A 262 26.25 -0.36 7.25
C ARG A 262 25.73 -0.46 8.68
N GLY A 263 24.41 -0.57 8.83
CA GLY A 263 23.76 -0.74 10.13
C GLY A 263 24.18 -2.04 10.82
N ALA A 264 24.24 -3.15 10.09
CA ALA A 264 24.69 -4.43 10.64
C ALA A 264 26.18 -4.40 11.03
N SER A 265 27.03 -3.83 10.18
CA SER A 265 28.48 -3.67 10.43
C SER A 265 28.76 -2.85 11.68
N ALA A 266 28.09 -1.69 11.82
CA ALA A 266 28.24 -0.81 12.97
C ALA A 266 27.72 -1.43 14.28
N ARG A 267 26.58 -2.14 14.24
CA ARG A 267 26.01 -2.79 15.43
C ARG A 267 26.85 -3.95 15.94
N HIS A 268 27.49 -4.70 15.05
CA HIS A 268 28.24 -5.90 15.39
C HIS A 268 29.77 -5.73 15.35
N GLY A 269 30.26 -4.50 15.11
CA GLY A 269 31.68 -4.21 15.12
C GLY A 269 32.49 -4.99 14.06
N LEU A 270 31.93 -5.21 12.86
CA LEU A 270 32.53 -6.08 11.84
C LEU A 270 33.78 -5.49 11.16
N GLY A 271 34.12 -4.23 11.41
CA GLY A 271 35.31 -3.58 10.86
C GLY A 271 35.35 -3.47 9.33
N LEU A 272 34.20 -3.56 8.65
CA LEU A 272 34.15 -3.56 7.19
C LEU A 272 34.50 -2.19 6.61
N GLY A 273 35.45 -2.15 5.68
CA GLY A 273 35.81 -0.94 4.94
C GLY A 273 34.69 -0.46 4.01
N ARG A 274 34.66 0.85 3.68
CA ARG A 274 33.62 1.45 2.84
C ARG A 274 33.46 0.74 1.48
N ARG A 275 34.56 0.51 0.76
CA ARG A 275 34.55 -0.16 -0.56
C ARG A 275 34.05 -1.60 -0.47
N GLN A 276 34.42 -2.31 0.60
CA GLN A 276 33.97 -3.68 0.84
C GLN A 276 32.45 -3.73 1.08
N MET A 277 31.90 -2.79 1.86
CA MET A 277 30.45 -2.69 2.07
C MET A 277 29.70 -2.33 0.79
N GLU A 278 30.25 -1.44 -0.04
CA GLU A 278 29.66 -1.06 -1.33
C GLU A 278 29.62 -2.25 -2.31
N ASN A 279 30.72 -3.00 -2.43
CA ASN A 279 30.75 -4.21 -3.26
C ASN A 279 29.76 -5.28 -2.76
N MET A 280 29.74 -5.52 -1.44
CA MET A 280 28.80 -6.45 -0.82
C MET A 280 27.34 -6.03 -1.05
N ALA A 281 27.06 -4.72 -0.98
CA ALA A 281 25.73 -4.19 -1.25
C ALA A 281 25.31 -4.38 -2.70
N GLN A 282 26.23 -4.21 -3.65
CA GLN A 282 25.96 -4.39 -5.07
C GLN A 282 25.60 -5.85 -5.40
N GLU A 283 26.38 -6.80 -4.88
CA GLU A 283 26.11 -8.24 -5.05
C GLU A 283 24.79 -8.64 -4.38
N ALA A 284 24.61 -8.24 -3.11
CA ALA A 284 23.39 -8.54 -2.36
C ALA A 284 22.14 -7.94 -3.02
N PHE A 285 22.22 -6.70 -3.52
CA PHE A 285 21.13 -6.04 -4.22
C PHE A 285 20.72 -6.79 -5.48
N ARG A 286 21.68 -7.23 -6.30
CA ARG A 286 21.41 -7.99 -7.51
C ARG A 286 20.75 -9.34 -7.19
N GLU A 287 21.28 -10.08 -6.22
CA GLU A 287 20.75 -11.38 -5.83
C GLU A 287 19.33 -11.26 -5.25
N VAL A 288 19.14 -10.34 -4.30
CA VAL A 288 17.84 -10.08 -3.68
C VAL A 288 16.82 -9.59 -4.71
N GLY A 289 17.22 -8.68 -5.60
CA GLY A 289 16.37 -8.15 -6.67
C GLY A 289 15.84 -9.25 -7.58
N ASN A 290 16.72 -10.14 -8.04
CA ASN A 290 16.34 -11.29 -8.86
C ASN A 290 15.34 -12.19 -8.14
N ARG A 291 15.61 -12.56 -6.87
CA ARG A 291 14.71 -13.42 -6.08
C ARG A 291 13.36 -12.77 -5.82
N LEU A 292 13.32 -11.46 -5.56
CA LEU A 292 12.07 -10.73 -5.36
C LEU A 292 11.25 -10.62 -6.65
N GLN A 293 11.90 -10.39 -7.79
CA GLN A 293 11.26 -10.36 -9.09
C GLN A 293 10.69 -11.73 -9.46
N GLU A 294 11.49 -12.80 -9.31
CA GLU A 294 11.06 -14.17 -9.55
C GLU A 294 9.87 -14.55 -8.65
N ARG A 295 9.92 -14.23 -7.35
CA ARG A 295 8.80 -14.47 -6.43
C ARG A 295 7.52 -13.75 -6.87
N ARG A 296 7.63 -12.50 -7.33
CA ARG A 296 6.49 -11.73 -7.86
C ARG A 296 5.96 -12.30 -9.17
N HIS A 297 6.86 -12.75 -10.04
CA HIS A 297 6.50 -13.38 -11.31
C HIS A 297 5.75 -14.69 -11.08
N LEU A 298 6.28 -15.58 -10.23
CA LEU A 298 5.63 -16.83 -9.87
C LEU A 298 4.27 -16.60 -9.19
N ASP A 299 4.18 -15.61 -8.29
CA ASP A 299 2.90 -15.26 -7.67
C ASP A 299 1.87 -14.77 -8.70
N LEU A 300 2.29 -13.98 -9.69
CA LEU A 300 1.44 -13.60 -10.80
C LEU A 300 0.98 -14.84 -11.57
N VAL A 301 1.90 -15.67 -12.05
CA VAL A 301 1.59 -16.83 -12.90
C VAL A 301 0.65 -17.81 -12.20
N TYR A 302 0.89 -18.16 -10.93
CA TYR A 302 0.04 -19.11 -10.21
C TYR A 302 -1.32 -18.56 -9.78
N ASN A 303 -1.50 -17.23 -9.75
CA ASN A 303 -2.74 -16.59 -9.30
C ASN A 303 -3.33 -15.69 -10.39
N PHE A 304 -2.97 -15.92 -11.66
CA PHE A 304 -3.43 -15.13 -12.79
C PHE A 304 -4.82 -15.58 -13.22
N GLY A 305 -5.64 -14.61 -13.64
CA GLY A 305 -6.89 -14.87 -14.34
C GLY A 305 -8.03 -15.37 -13.46
N SER A 306 -8.80 -16.31 -14.00
CA SER A 306 -10.00 -16.91 -13.41
C SER A 306 -10.25 -18.31 -13.97
N LEU A 307 -11.37 -18.93 -13.58
CA LEU A 307 -11.80 -20.23 -14.12
C LEU A 307 -11.80 -20.27 -15.67
N LEU A 308 -12.06 -19.13 -16.32
CA LEU A 308 -12.07 -19.01 -17.78
C LEU A 308 -10.69 -19.16 -18.43
N THR A 309 -9.62 -18.95 -17.67
CA THR A 309 -8.23 -18.99 -18.17
C THR A 309 -7.44 -20.18 -17.63
N ASP A 310 -8.01 -20.97 -16.70
CA ASP A 310 -7.31 -22.09 -16.03
C ASP A 310 -6.91 -23.21 -17.00
N GLN A 311 -7.63 -23.36 -18.11
CA GLN A 311 -7.36 -24.37 -19.14
C GLN A 311 -6.43 -23.87 -20.25
N TYR A 312 -5.89 -22.65 -20.13
CA TYR A 312 -5.00 -22.09 -21.15
C TYR A 312 -3.76 -22.96 -21.36
N ARG A 313 -3.49 -23.32 -22.62
CA ARG A 313 -2.30 -24.05 -23.05
C ARG A 313 -1.58 -23.28 -24.15
N PRO A 314 -0.28 -22.98 -23.99
CA PRO A 314 0.49 -22.34 -25.04
C PRO A 314 0.60 -23.23 -26.28
N GLY A 315 0.26 -22.72 -27.45
CA GLY A 315 0.51 -23.38 -28.74
C GLY A 315 -0.55 -24.40 -29.21
N GLU A 316 -1.69 -24.49 -28.52
CA GLU A 316 -2.89 -25.12 -29.08
C GLU A 316 -3.68 -24.04 -29.87
N GLU A 317 -3.31 -23.84 -31.14
CA GLU A 317 -4.17 -23.27 -32.19
C GLU A 317 -4.58 -24.38 -33.17
#